data_AF-A0AAD8M1P5-F1
#
_entry.id   AF-A0AAD8M1P5-F1
#
_cell.length_a   1.000
_cell.length_b   1.000
_cell.length_c   1.000
_cell.angle_alpha   90.00
_cell.angle_beta   90.00
_cell.angle_gamma   90.00
#
_symmetry.space_group_name_H-M   'P 1'
#
loop_
_entity.id
_entity.type
_entity.pdbx_description
1 polymer ?
#
loop_
_entity_poly.entity_id
_entity_poly.type
_entity_poly.pdbx_seq_one_letter_code
_entity_poly.pdbx_strand_id
1 'polypeptide(L)'
;MSTKRQRVRRKCYLTLLLELFTSIGLRDKFIFKVTDGRKSHRVTVWGDDGIKLREQIEKQEIKSIIIIITGTKLYKTKETIYIGLLSSSKACLNLEDDVVLAMRSRY
;
A
#
# COMPACT_ATOMS: atom_id res chain seq x y z
N MET A 1 -4.80 36.81 21.21
CA MET A 1 -5.60 35.62 20.85
C MET A 1 -4.70 34.65 20.08
N SER A 2 -4.30 33.56 20.71
CA SER A 2 -3.31 32.60 20.20
C SER A 2 -4.01 31.51 19.39
N THR A 3 -3.88 31.59 18.05
CA THR A 3 -4.41 30.59 17.12
C THR A 3 -3.50 29.35 17.13
N LYS A 4 -3.86 28.38 17.95
CA LYS A 4 -3.25 27.03 17.97
C LYS A 4 -3.43 26.39 16.59
N ARG A 5 -2.36 26.39 15.78
CA ARG A 5 -2.26 25.55 14.57
C ARG A 5 -2.29 24.08 15.01
N GLN A 6 -3.46 23.46 14.88
CA GLN A 6 -3.61 22.00 14.97
C GLN A 6 -2.71 21.35 13.92
N ARG A 7 -1.62 20.70 14.37
CA ARG A 7 -0.88 19.73 13.56
C ARG A 7 -1.82 18.58 13.25
N VAL A 8 -2.47 18.63 12.09
CA VAL A 8 -3.10 17.47 11.47
C VAL A 8 -2.00 16.43 11.29
N ARG A 9 -2.01 15.39 12.13
CA ARG A 9 -1.18 14.21 11.94
C ARG A 9 -1.65 13.52 10.67
N ARG A 10 -1.11 13.97 9.53
CA ARG A 10 -1.19 13.23 8.26
C ARG A 10 -0.55 11.87 8.56
N LYS A 11 -1.35 10.80 8.63
CA LYS A 11 -0.84 9.43 8.55
C LYS A 11 -0.25 9.31 7.15
N CYS A 12 1.03 9.68 7.04
CA CYS A 12 1.77 9.65 5.79
C CYS A 12 1.90 8.19 5.36
N TYR A 13 1.13 7.79 4.34
CA TYR A 13 1.57 6.73 3.46
C TYR A 13 2.82 7.27 2.77
N LEU A 14 3.99 6.74 3.14
CA LEU A 14 5.24 7.10 2.49
C LEU A 14 5.27 6.39 1.15
N THR A 15 4.71 7.05 0.13
CA THR A 15 4.64 6.57 -1.24
C THR A 15 5.97 6.90 -1.91
N LEU A 16 6.75 5.88 -2.27
CA LEU A 16 8.03 6.05 -2.96
C LEU A 16 7.98 5.25 -4.26
N LEU A 17 8.06 5.97 -5.38
CA LEU A 17 8.36 5.40 -6.70
C LEU A 17 9.87 5.52 -6.89
N LEU A 18 10.53 4.38 -7.07
CA LEU A 18 11.97 4.31 -7.27
C LEU A 18 12.22 3.50 -8.54
N GLU A 19 12.94 4.09 -9.49
CA GLU A 19 13.57 3.34 -10.57
C GLU A 19 14.78 2.61 -9.98
N LEU A 20 14.78 1.28 -10.04
CA LEU A 20 15.89 0.47 -9.55
C LEU A 20 16.47 -0.37 -10.68
N PHE A 21 17.79 -0.36 -10.77
CA PHE A 21 18.54 -1.28 -11.61
C PHE A 21 18.51 -2.66 -10.96
N THR A 22 17.77 -3.59 -11.55
CA THR A 22 17.78 -5.00 -11.16
C THR A 22 18.69 -5.79 -12.11
N SER A 23 19.09 -7.00 -11.74
CA SER A 23 19.86 -7.91 -12.63
C SER A 23 19.14 -8.24 -13.95
N ILE A 24 17.86 -7.87 -14.06
CA ILE A 24 16.98 -8.10 -15.21
C ILE A 24 16.62 -6.76 -15.90
N GLY A 25 17.30 -5.67 -15.55
CA GLY A 25 17.11 -4.33 -16.11
C GLY A 25 16.45 -3.31 -15.17
N LEU A 26 16.19 -2.11 -15.69
CA LEU A 26 15.43 -1.06 -15.00
C LEU A 26 14.00 -1.53 -14.78
N ARG A 27 13.54 -1.45 -13.53
CA ARG A 27 12.14 -1.67 -13.19
C ARG A 27 11.65 -0.61 -12.22
N ASP A 28 10.48 -0.07 -12.53
CA ASP A 28 9.74 0.74 -11.58
C ASP A 28 9.34 -0.08 -10.37
N LYS A 29 9.44 0.55 -9.21
CA LYS A 29 9.04 -0.03 -7.95
C LYS A 29 8.11 0.92 -7.24
N PHE A 30 6.92 0.42 -6.92
CA PHE A 30 5.97 1.09 -6.06
C PHE A 30 6.01 0.48 -4.66
N ILE A 31 6.35 1.29 -3.66
CA ILE A 31 6.40 0.87 -2.26
C ILE A 31 5.35 1.63 -1.45
N PHE A 32 4.56 0.89 -0.69
CA PHE A 32 3.59 1.45 0.25
C PHE A 32 3.49 0.60 1.51
N LYS A 33 2.73 1.10 2.50
CA LYS A 33 2.57 0.46 3.80
C LYS A 33 1.11 0.08 3.99
N VAL A 34 0.86 -1.18 4.30
CA VAL A 34 -0.46 -1.70 4.66
C VAL A 34 -0.46 -2.04 6.14
N THR A 35 -1.61 -1.87 6.79
CA THR A 35 -1.79 -2.21 8.20
C THR A 35 -3.05 -3.03 8.36
N ASP A 36 -2.96 -4.12 9.10
CA ASP A 36 -4.14 -4.88 9.57
C ASP A 36 -4.78 -4.23 10.81
N GLY A 37 -4.11 -3.20 11.35
CA GLY A 37 -4.49 -2.49 12.56
C GLY A 37 -3.59 -2.78 13.75
N ARG A 38 -2.89 -3.92 13.74
CA ARG A 38 -1.95 -4.34 14.79
C ARG A 38 -0.51 -4.17 14.34
N LYS A 39 -0.20 -4.66 13.15
CA LYS A 39 1.13 -4.60 12.53
C LYS A 39 1.01 -3.94 11.17
N SER A 40 2.11 -3.33 10.78
CA SER A 40 2.21 -2.76 9.45
C SER A 40 3.29 -3.45 8.64
N HIS A 41 2.98 -3.68 7.38
CA HIS A 41 3.80 -4.40 6.44
C HIS A 41 4.15 -3.51 5.27
N ARG A 42 5.37 -3.65 4.76
CA ARG A 42 5.83 -2.90 3.59
C ARG A 42 5.50 -3.72 2.35
N VAL A 43 4.62 -3.21 1.51
CA VAL A 43 4.25 -3.85 0.25
C VAL A 43 5.10 -3.28 -0.86
N THR A 44 5.58 -4.15 -1.74
CA THR A 44 6.36 -3.80 -2.91
C THR A 44 5.69 -4.38 -4.14
N VAL A 45 5.45 -3.53 -5.13
CA VAL A 45 4.92 -3.89 -6.44
C VAL A 45 5.92 -3.43 -7.49
N TRP A 46 6.13 -4.25 -8.50
CA TRP A 46 7.15 -4.02 -9.52
C TRP A 46 6.52 -3.78 -10.88
N GLY A 47 7.20 -3.00 -11.72
CA GLY A 47 6.83 -2.72 -13.10
C GLY A 47 5.48 -2.00 -13.24
N ASP A 48 4.84 -2.22 -14.39
CA ASP A 48 3.59 -1.57 -14.79
C ASP A 48 2.45 -1.78 -13.77
N ASP A 49 2.42 -2.94 -13.10
CA ASP A 49 1.41 -3.22 -12.07
C ASP A 49 1.54 -2.27 -10.87
N GLY A 50 2.77 -1.85 -10.55
CA GLY A 50 3.03 -0.87 -9.50
C GLY A 50 2.53 0.52 -9.88
N ILE A 51 2.73 0.92 -11.14
CA ILE A 51 2.25 2.20 -11.68
C ILE A 51 0.71 2.21 -11.70
N LYS A 52 0.08 1.15 -12.25
CA LYS A 52 -1.38 1.02 -12.30
C LYS A 52 -2.00 1.05 -10.91
N LEU A 53 -1.43 0.31 -9.95
CA LEU A 53 -1.94 0.28 -8.59
C LEU A 53 -1.80 1.65 -7.90
N ARG A 54 -0.69 2.35 -8.14
CA ARG A 54 -0.49 3.71 -7.65
C ARG A 54 -1.57 4.65 -8.16
N GLU A 55 -1.81 4.68 -9.46
CA GLU A 55 -2.85 5.51 -10.06
C GLU A 55 -4.23 5.18 -9.51
N GLN A 56 -4.54 3.89 -9.33
CA GLN A 56 -5.80 3.46 -8.72
C GLN A 56 -5.95 3.94 -7.27
N ILE A 57 -4.86 3.93 -6.49
CA ILE A 57 -4.84 4.44 -5.12
C ILE A 57 -5.01 5.96 -5.10
N GLU A 58 -4.29 6.68 -5.97
CA GLU A 58 -4.33 8.14 -6.05
C GLU A 58 -5.69 8.67 -6.54
N LYS A 59 -6.43 7.89 -7.34
CA LYS A 59 -7.81 8.21 -7.76
C LYS A 59 -8.84 8.09 -6.63
N GLN A 60 -8.51 7.44 -5.52
CA GLN A 60 -9.45 7.28 -4.41
C GLN A 60 -9.45 8.56 -3.56
N GLU A 61 -10.58 9.26 -3.52
CA GLU A 61 -10.77 10.45 -2.67
C GLU A 61 -10.90 10.10 -1.17
N ILE A 62 -11.06 8.81 -0.87
CA ILE A 62 -11.28 8.29 0.48
C ILE A 62 -9.96 8.21 1.26
N LYS A 63 -9.96 8.80 2.46
CA LYS A 63 -8.79 8.89 3.36
C LYS A 63 -8.25 7.53 3.83
N SER A 64 -9.11 6.51 3.87
CA SER A 64 -8.80 5.15 4.32
C SER A 64 -9.09 4.15 3.20
N ILE A 65 -8.04 3.75 2.48
CA ILE A 65 -8.12 2.75 1.40
C ILE A 65 -7.88 1.37 2.00
N ILE A 66 -8.85 0.47 1.83
CA ILE A 66 -8.71 -0.93 2.23
C ILE A 66 -8.36 -1.72 0.97
N ILE A 67 -7.28 -2.50 1.06
CA ILE A 67 -6.76 -3.28 -0.04
C ILE A 67 -6.80 -4.77 0.30
N ILE A 68 -7.33 -5.57 -0.62
CA ILE A 68 -7.25 -7.03 -0.59
C ILE A 68 -6.23 -7.43 -1.65
N ILE A 69 -5.20 -8.18 -1.25
CA ILE A 69 -4.16 -8.65 -2.16
C ILE A 69 -4.12 -10.18 -2.11
N THR A 70 -4.24 -10.81 -3.27
CA THR A 70 -4.23 -12.27 -3.42
C THR A 70 -3.02 -12.73 -4.24
N GLY A 71 -2.56 -13.96 -3.98
CA GLY A 71 -1.44 -14.57 -4.70
C GLY A 71 -0.11 -13.84 -4.50
N THR A 72 0.21 -13.44 -3.27
CA THR A 72 1.42 -12.66 -2.95
C THR A 72 2.58 -13.53 -2.51
N LYS A 73 3.81 -13.04 -2.76
CA LYS A 73 5.03 -13.63 -2.21
C LYS A 73 5.41 -12.91 -0.92
N LEU A 74 5.45 -13.64 0.18
CA LEU A 74 5.94 -13.12 1.46
C LEU A 74 7.46 -13.28 1.54
N TYR A 75 8.15 -12.23 1.94
CA TYR A 75 9.58 -12.28 2.25
C TYR A 75 9.88 -11.52 3.54
N LYS A 76 10.75 -12.07 4.36
CA LYS A 76 11.16 -11.48 5.63
C LYS A 76 12.60 -11.00 5.50
N THR A 77 12.82 -9.71 5.76
CA THR A 77 14.18 -9.16 5.88
C THR A 77 14.31 -8.53 7.24
N LYS A 78 15.29 -9.02 8.03
CA LYS A 78 15.43 -8.70 9.46
C LYS A 78 14.11 -8.98 10.21
N GLU A 79 13.40 -7.95 10.64
CA GLU A 79 12.14 -8.03 11.38
C GLU A 79 10.93 -7.51 10.59
N THR A 80 11.14 -7.03 9.37
CA THR A 80 10.05 -6.51 8.54
C THR A 80 9.58 -7.60 7.58
N ILE A 81 8.27 -7.88 7.63
CA ILE A 81 7.62 -8.67 6.59
C ILE A 81 7.32 -7.74 5.44
N TYR A 82 7.75 -8.18 4.27
CA TYR A 82 7.46 -7.55 3.01
C TYR A 82 6.54 -8.44 2.19
N ILE A 83 5.69 -7.78 1.44
CA ILE A 83 4.70 -8.43 0.58
C ILE A 83 5.04 -8.02 -0.85
N GLY A 84 5.48 -8.99 -1.65
CA GLY A 84 5.79 -8.81 -3.06
C GLY A 84 4.60 -9.24 -3.90
N LEU A 85 4.13 -8.38 -4.79
CA LEU A 85 3.17 -8.78 -5.81
C LEU A 85 3.92 -9.46 -6.96
N LEU A 86 3.41 -10.61 -7.37
CA LEU A 86 3.77 -11.34 -8.56
C LEU A 86 2.86 -10.88 -9.71
N SER A 87 3.22 -11.19 -10.95
CA SER A 87 2.37 -10.91 -12.12
C SER A 87 1.00 -11.62 -12.06
N SER A 88 0.91 -12.71 -11.30
CA SER A 88 -0.35 -13.42 -11.05
C SER A 88 -1.15 -12.86 -9.86
N SER A 89 -0.60 -11.91 -9.11
CA SER A 89 -1.28 -11.33 -7.96
C SER A 89 -2.44 -10.44 -8.41
N LYS A 90 -3.50 -10.41 -7.61
CA LYS A 90 -4.60 -9.45 -7.81
C LYS A 90 -4.71 -8.53 -6.61
N ALA A 91 -4.79 -7.23 -6.86
CA ALA A 91 -5.03 -6.20 -5.86
C ALA A 91 -6.40 -5.58 -6.12
N CYS A 92 -7.31 -5.69 -5.15
CA CYS A 92 -8.63 -5.08 -5.20
C CYS A 92 -8.71 -3.99 -4.12
N LEU A 93 -9.15 -2.79 -4.51
CA LEU A 93 -9.29 -1.65 -3.61
C LEU A 93 -10.76 -1.47 -3.25
N ASN A 94 -11.04 -1.25 -1.96
CA ASN A 94 -12.36 -0.91 -1.43
C ASN A 94 -13.48 -1.82 -1.97
N LEU A 95 -13.26 -3.14 -1.94
CA LEU A 95 -14.29 -4.11 -2.33
C LEU A 95 -15.55 -3.92 -1.47
N GLU A 96 -16.72 -4.04 -2.08
CA GLU A 96 -18.00 -4.10 -1.36
C GLU A 96 -18.17 -5.50 -0.76
N ASP A 97 -17.48 -5.72 0.35
CA ASP A 97 -17.45 -7.00 1.06
C ASP A 97 -17.60 -6.75 2.57
N ASP A 98 -18.26 -7.67 3.26
CA ASP A 98 -18.50 -7.60 4.70
C ASP A 98 -17.18 -7.46 5.48
N VAL A 99 -16.11 -8.09 5.02
CA VAL A 99 -14.78 -7.99 5.65
C VAL A 99 -14.22 -6.58 5.53
N VAL A 100 -14.41 -5.93 4.37
CA VAL A 100 -13.98 -4.55 4.13
C VAL A 100 -14.81 -3.57 4.96
N LEU A 101 -16.13 -3.77 5.03
CA LEU A 101 -17.03 -2.98 5.87
C LEU A 101 -16.66 -3.10 7.35
N ALA A 102 -16.42 -4.33 7.83
CA ALA A 102 -15.98 -4.59 9.20
C ALA A 102 -14.60 -4.00 9.52
N MET A 103 -13.70 -3.94 8.54
CA MET A 103 -12.40 -3.31 8.72
C MET A 103 -12.50 -1.77 8.72
N ARG A 104 -13.39 -1.20 7.89
CA ARG A 104 -13.65 0.23 7.84
C ARG A 104 -14.35 0.74 9.10
N SER A 105 -15.27 -0.02 9.68
CA SER A 105 -15.93 0.39 10.93
C SER A 105 -14.97 0.46 12.13
N ARG A 106 -13.82 -0.23 12.06
CA ARG A 106 -12.78 -0.19 13.10
C ARG A 106 -11.84 1.02 12.99
N TYR A 107 -11.77 1.71 11.84
CA TYR A 107 -10.75 2.74 11.55
C TYR A 107 -11.24 3.91 10.72
#